data_AF-A0AA39NP52-F1
#
_entry.id   AF-A0AA39NP52-F1
#
_cell.length_a   1.000
_cell.length_b   1.000
_cell.length_c   1.000
_cell.angle_alpha   90.00
_cell.angle_beta   90.00
_cell.angle_gamma   90.00
#
_symmetry.space_group_name_H-M   'P 1'
#
loop_
_entity.id
_entity.type
_entity.pdbx_description
1 polymer ?
#
loop_
_entity_poly.entity_id
_entity_poly.type
_entity_poly.pdbx_seq_one_letter_code
_entity_poly.pdbx_strand_id
1 'polypeptide(L)'
;MVLSRRGSGSITLPSGQTMAIHTRTHEEEDLPHATKKTMADHLRKYESLFTLTPQRMRMIVEAFKDTLELGLQKPQQVVPMIPTYVFGWPTGTEVGDFLSVDLGGTNLRVCLVNLQGEGKFEITQAKYRLTEEQKQDDGQKLFDFCAECLKTFVDTNLADDNGELSLKPGETLPLGFTFSYPCSQERIDHGVLIRWTKGFGAGKTEGRDVAEMFRHSLAKYKLPITLTALINDTTGTLIASHYVNPKTKIAVIFGTGCNAAYMEKVGNIEKIHSLGIDPDAEMAINCEWGAFDSFEHEHLPRTKYDIIVDETSNKPGEQAFEKLISGRYLGEILRLVICELIDEGVLFLGQETYKLEIPYVFETAFLSLMESDPTDELLMIIGIFSHFFAVETTLAERQFFRALAKLIGRRAARLSACGIAAIVSKMGYLDEGCSVGADGSLYNKYPGFADRVHEGLQDIFGEKGKNVVTYHAEDGSGVGSAIIAAMTKLRKDAGLFTHV
;
A
#
# COMPACT_ATOMS: atom_id res chain seq x y z
N MET A 1 58.99 24.07 13.06
CA MET A 1 59.09 25.31 12.25
C MET A 1 58.97 24.91 10.79
N VAL A 2 57.81 25.05 10.15
CA VAL A 2 57.30 26.26 9.45
C VAL A 2 57.45 26.10 7.91
N LEU A 3 56.27 25.93 7.29
CA LEU A 3 55.78 26.44 6.00
C LEU A 3 56.31 25.93 4.65
N SER A 4 55.39 25.25 3.94
CA SER A 4 54.82 25.66 2.64
C SER A 4 55.78 26.19 1.57
N ARG A 5 55.88 25.46 0.45
CA ARG A 5 56.09 26.08 -0.87
C ARG A 5 54.96 25.69 -1.83
N ARG A 6 53.90 26.48 -1.78
CA ARG A 6 52.94 26.65 -2.89
C ARG A 6 53.70 27.21 -4.10
N GLY A 7 53.66 26.51 -5.23
CA GLY A 7 54.12 27.05 -6.51
C GLY A 7 53.06 27.99 -7.09
N SER A 8 53.13 29.28 -6.77
CA SER A 8 52.44 30.32 -7.53
C SER A 8 53.44 30.94 -8.50
N GLY A 9 53.22 30.73 -9.80
CA GLY A 9 53.95 31.43 -10.87
C GLY A 9 53.19 32.67 -11.30
N SER A 10 53.89 33.70 -11.78
CA SER A 10 53.27 34.83 -12.47
C SER A 10 53.85 34.98 -13.86
N ILE A 11 53.00 35.34 -14.82
CA ILE A 11 53.40 35.71 -16.18
C ILE A 11 52.98 37.15 -16.42
N THR A 12 53.93 37.97 -16.85
CA THR A 12 53.67 39.34 -17.30
C THR A 12 53.41 39.34 -18.79
N LEU A 13 52.23 39.82 -19.18
CA LEU A 13 51.82 39.92 -20.57
C LEU A 13 52.50 41.12 -21.27
N PRO A 14 52.61 41.13 -22.60
CA PRO A 14 53.16 42.26 -23.36
C PRO A 14 52.46 43.61 -23.12
N SER A 15 51.23 43.58 -22.60
CA SER A 15 50.45 44.76 -22.19
C SER A 15 50.87 45.35 -20.83
N GLY A 16 51.82 44.73 -20.13
CA GLY A 16 52.30 45.17 -18.81
C GLY A 16 51.48 44.67 -17.61
N GLN A 17 50.40 43.90 -17.84
CA GLN A 17 49.65 43.26 -16.76
C GLN A 17 50.28 41.94 -16.32
N THR A 18 50.42 41.77 -15.01
CA THR A 18 50.93 40.54 -14.40
C THR A 18 49.77 39.65 -13.98
N MET A 19 49.66 38.47 -14.59
CA MET A 19 48.67 37.44 -14.23
C MET A 19 49.30 36.43 -13.28
N ALA A 20 48.62 36.15 -12.17
CA ALA A 20 48.98 35.06 -11.27
C ALA A 20 48.39 33.74 -11.78
N ILE A 21 49.24 32.72 -11.93
CA ILE A 21 48.85 31.36 -12.29
C ILE A 21 48.86 30.51 -11.03
N HIS A 22 47.68 30.03 -10.65
CA HIS A 22 47.52 29.02 -9.60
C HIS A 22 47.29 27.67 -10.27
N THR A 23 48.29 26.79 -10.23
CA THR A 23 48.05 25.35 -10.47
C THR A 23 47.30 24.79 -9.26
N ARG A 24 46.00 24.51 -9.43
CA ARG A 24 45.28 23.59 -8.54
C ARG A 24 45.77 22.18 -8.86
N THR A 25 46.79 21.73 -8.15
CA THR A 25 46.98 20.29 -7.90
C THR A 25 46.15 19.97 -6.67
N HIS A 26 44.83 19.80 -6.85
CA HIS A 26 44.19 18.74 -6.08
C HIS A 26 44.59 17.48 -6.83
N GLU A 27 45.57 16.75 -6.30
CA GLU A 27 45.53 15.31 -6.48
C GLU A 27 44.18 14.91 -5.89
N GLU A 28 43.21 14.58 -6.75
CA GLU A 28 42.12 13.70 -6.35
C GLU A 28 42.84 12.45 -5.84
N GLU A 29 42.90 12.27 -4.52
CA GLU A 29 43.17 10.96 -3.98
C GLU A 29 42.06 10.08 -4.56
N ASP A 30 42.37 9.31 -5.60
CA ASP A 30 41.51 8.26 -6.13
C ASP A 30 41.25 7.32 -4.97
N LEU A 31 40.16 7.58 -4.23
CA LEU A 31 39.70 6.70 -3.18
C LEU A 31 39.54 5.32 -3.83
N PRO A 32 40.05 4.25 -3.19
CA PRO A 32 39.88 2.92 -3.74
C PRO A 32 38.39 2.68 -4.01
N HIS A 33 38.06 2.19 -5.20
CA HIS A 33 36.67 2.06 -5.62
C HIS A 33 36.43 0.74 -6.33
N ALA A 34 35.18 0.28 -6.31
CA ALA A 34 34.80 -0.95 -6.98
C ALA A 34 35.10 -0.88 -8.49
N THR A 35 35.80 -1.88 -9.01
CA THR A 35 35.99 -1.98 -10.46
C THR A 35 34.68 -2.36 -11.15
N LYS A 36 34.54 -1.99 -12.43
CA LYS A 36 33.41 -2.40 -13.28
C LYS A 36 33.22 -3.93 -13.30
N LYS A 37 34.31 -4.69 -13.25
CA LYS A 37 34.27 -6.17 -13.22
C LYS A 37 33.69 -6.67 -11.89
N THR A 38 34.18 -6.13 -10.77
CA THR A 38 33.68 -6.46 -9.42
C THR A 38 32.17 -6.19 -9.34
N MET A 39 31.72 -5.02 -9.78
CA MET A 39 30.29 -4.67 -9.79
C MET A 39 29.44 -5.60 -10.66
N ALA A 40 29.94 -6.03 -11.83
CA ALA A 40 29.25 -6.98 -12.68
C ALA A 40 29.16 -8.39 -12.06
N ASP A 41 30.19 -8.82 -11.31
CA ASP A 41 30.19 -10.11 -10.61
C ASP A 41 29.16 -10.11 -9.47
N HIS A 42 29.11 -9.04 -8.68
CA HIS A 42 28.07 -8.88 -7.65
C HIS A 42 26.68 -8.77 -8.26
N LEU A 43 26.50 -8.05 -9.37
CA LEU A 43 25.19 -7.96 -10.02
C LEU A 43 24.67 -9.34 -10.41
N ARG A 44 25.51 -10.21 -10.98
CA ARG A 44 25.11 -11.60 -11.33
C ARG A 44 24.68 -12.42 -10.11
N LYS A 45 25.35 -12.25 -8.96
CA LYS A 45 24.93 -12.85 -7.68
C LYS A 45 23.52 -12.40 -7.31
N TYR A 46 23.23 -11.09 -7.36
CA TYR A 46 21.92 -10.54 -7.02
C TYR A 46 20.83 -10.85 -8.04
N GLU A 47 21.15 -10.92 -9.33
CA GLU A 47 20.25 -11.42 -10.36
C GLU A 47 19.77 -12.83 -10.03
N SER A 48 20.68 -13.73 -9.65
CA SER A 48 20.32 -15.09 -9.25
C SER A 48 19.47 -15.13 -7.98
N LEU A 49 19.69 -14.22 -7.02
CA LEU A 49 18.97 -14.19 -5.75
C LEU A 49 17.56 -13.60 -5.87
N PHE A 50 17.40 -12.53 -6.65
CA PHE A 50 16.13 -11.79 -6.73
C PHE A 50 15.26 -12.19 -7.92
N THR A 51 15.78 -12.93 -8.91
CA THR A 51 14.98 -13.37 -10.06
C THR A 51 13.96 -14.42 -9.67
N LEU A 52 12.69 -14.11 -9.91
CA LEU A 52 11.58 -15.04 -9.72
C LEU A 52 11.17 -15.69 -11.05
N THR A 53 11.42 -16.99 -11.21
CA THR A 53 11.09 -17.71 -12.45
C THR A 53 9.59 -17.96 -12.60
N PRO A 54 9.05 -18.07 -13.84
CA PRO A 54 7.65 -18.45 -14.07
C PRO A 54 7.22 -19.75 -13.38
N GLN A 55 8.12 -20.74 -13.33
CA GLN A 55 7.86 -21.99 -12.62
C GLN A 55 7.69 -21.75 -11.12
N ARG A 56 8.56 -20.97 -10.48
CA ARG A 56 8.44 -20.66 -9.05
C ARG A 56 7.19 -19.84 -8.76
N MET A 57 6.82 -18.90 -9.63
CA MET A 57 5.56 -18.16 -9.49
C MET A 57 4.35 -19.10 -9.50
N ARG A 58 4.26 -20.06 -10.43
CA ARG A 58 3.17 -21.04 -10.45
C ARG A 58 3.09 -21.87 -9.16
N MET A 59 4.23 -22.27 -8.60
CA MET A 59 4.24 -22.98 -7.30
C MET A 59 3.71 -22.09 -6.17
N ILE A 60 4.09 -20.82 -6.14
CA ILE A 60 3.58 -19.85 -5.16
C ILE A 60 2.07 -19.68 -5.33
N VAL A 61 1.57 -19.55 -6.57
CA VAL A 61 0.13 -19.39 -6.87
C VAL A 61 -0.70 -20.54 -6.32
N GLU A 62 -0.25 -21.79 -6.48
CA GLU A 62 -0.97 -22.96 -5.94
C GLU A 62 -1.02 -22.94 -4.42
N ALA A 63 0.11 -22.72 -3.74
CA ALA A 63 0.14 -22.62 -2.28
C ALA A 63 -0.69 -21.44 -1.74
N PHE A 64 -0.70 -20.32 -2.46
CA PHE A 64 -1.49 -19.14 -2.12
C PHE A 64 -2.98 -19.47 -2.22
N LYS A 65 -3.42 -20.12 -3.30
CA LYS A 65 -4.81 -20.56 -3.48
C LYS A 65 -5.26 -21.46 -2.33
N ASP A 66 -4.48 -22.47 -1.98
CA ASP A 66 -4.78 -23.39 -0.87
C ASP A 66 -4.91 -22.63 0.47
N THR A 67 -4.05 -21.63 0.68
CA THR A 67 -4.09 -20.77 1.87
C THR A 67 -5.36 -19.91 1.92
N LEU A 68 -5.81 -19.36 0.78
CA LEU A 68 -7.06 -18.60 0.70
C LEU A 68 -8.27 -19.50 1.00
N GLU A 69 -8.29 -20.72 0.44
CA GLU A 69 -9.36 -21.69 0.69
C GLU A 69 -9.42 -22.10 2.16
N LEU A 70 -8.28 -22.40 2.77
CA LEU A 70 -8.20 -22.72 4.20
C LEU A 70 -8.72 -21.57 5.08
N GLY A 71 -8.38 -20.32 4.72
CA GLY A 71 -8.86 -19.13 5.42
C GLY A 71 -10.38 -18.94 5.36
N LEU A 72 -11.05 -19.43 4.33
CA LEU A 72 -12.52 -19.42 4.24
C LEU A 72 -13.15 -20.56 5.07
N GLN A 73 -12.48 -21.70 5.16
CA GLN A 73 -12.97 -22.87 5.87
C GLN A 73 -12.94 -22.70 7.40
N LYS A 74 -11.86 -22.12 7.92
CA LYS A 74 -11.59 -22.07 9.38
C LYS A 74 -11.29 -20.66 9.88
N PRO A 75 -11.67 -20.32 11.12
CA PRO A 75 -11.19 -19.10 11.75
C PRO A 75 -9.71 -19.22 12.12
N GLN A 76 -9.07 -18.09 12.45
CA GLN A 76 -7.70 -18.02 12.99
C GLN A 76 -6.62 -18.65 12.09
N GLN A 77 -6.82 -18.61 10.77
CA GLN A 77 -5.80 -19.02 9.80
C GLN A 77 -4.81 -17.88 9.51
N VAL A 78 -3.64 -18.23 8.98
CA VAL A 78 -2.56 -17.29 8.67
C VAL A 78 -3.05 -16.17 7.75
N VAL A 79 -3.76 -16.51 6.68
CA VAL A 79 -4.52 -15.54 5.87
C VAL A 79 -5.97 -15.53 6.38
N PRO A 80 -6.45 -14.43 6.99
CA PRO A 80 -7.73 -14.41 7.69
C PRO A 80 -8.97 -14.57 6.81
N MET A 81 -8.95 -14.10 5.55
CA MET A 81 -10.09 -14.12 4.62
C MET A 81 -11.38 -13.57 5.25
N ILE A 82 -11.34 -12.34 5.74
CA ILE A 82 -12.37 -11.72 6.57
C ILE A 82 -13.68 -11.53 5.78
N PRO A 83 -14.80 -12.14 6.22
CA PRO A 83 -16.13 -11.84 5.70
C PRO A 83 -16.49 -10.39 6.03
N THR A 84 -16.80 -9.61 5.00
CA THR A 84 -17.01 -8.15 5.17
C THR A 84 -18.46 -7.78 5.44
N TYR A 85 -19.40 -8.71 5.24
CA TYR A 85 -20.86 -8.46 5.25
C TYR A 85 -21.33 -7.45 4.19
N VAL A 86 -20.51 -7.20 3.16
CA VAL A 86 -20.91 -6.51 1.93
C VAL A 86 -21.41 -7.56 0.97
N PHE A 87 -22.71 -7.56 0.68
CA PHE A 87 -23.38 -8.58 -0.12
C PHE A 87 -23.56 -8.14 -1.57
N GLY A 88 -23.19 -9.03 -2.50
CA GLY A 88 -23.36 -8.84 -3.93
C GLY A 88 -22.59 -7.66 -4.52
N TRP A 89 -22.77 -7.45 -5.82
CA TRP A 89 -22.19 -6.33 -6.56
C TRP A 89 -23.12 -5.12 -6.54
N PRO A 90 -22.58 -3.88 -6.61
CA PRO A 90 -23.42 -2.71 -6.80
C PRO A 90 -24.14 -2.81 -8.15
N THR A 91 -25.40 -2.41 -8.17
CA THR A 91 -26.32 -2.64 -9.29
C THR A 91 -26.30 -1.53 -10.34
N GLY A 92 -25.76 -0.35 -9.99
CA GLY A 92 -25.92 0.86 -10.78
C GLY A 92 -27.25 1.56 -10.52
N THR A 93 -28.10 1.06 -9.63
CA THR A 93 -29.37 1.72 -9.27
C THR A 93 -29.27 2.54 -7.99
N GLU A 94 -28.11 2.51 -7.34
CA GLU A 94 -27.81 3.29 -6.15
C GLU A 94 -27.87 4.79 -6.48
N VAL A 95 -28.77 5.51 -5.79
CA VAL A 95 -28.96 6.95 -5.95
C VAL A 95 -29.11 7.63 -4.60
N GLY A 96 -28.71 8.90 -4.52
CA GLY A 96 -28.87 9.75 -3.34
C GLY A 96 -27.56 10.12 -2.66
N ASP A 97 -27.69 10.79 -1.52
CA ASP A 97 -26.58 11.37 -0.78
C ASP A 97 -26.09 10.44 0.33
N PHE A 98 -24.79 10.15 0.31
CA PHE A 98 -24.12 9.27 1.25
C PHE A 98 -22.86 9.93 1.79
N LEU A 99 -22.62 9.78 3.09
CA LEU A 99 -21.39 10.26 3.71
C LEU A 99 -20.37 9.12 3.76
N SER A 100 -19.09 9.47 3.66
CA SER A 100 -17.99 8.57 3.98
C SER A 100 -16.98 9.25 4.89
N VAL A 101 -16.50 8.53 5.89
CA VAL A 101 -15.34 8.94 6.71
C VAL A 101 -14.22 7.94 6.48
N ASP A 102 -13.01 8.43 6.25
CA ASP A 102 -11.81 7.62 6.05
C ASP A 102 -10.73 8.07 7.04
N LEU A 103 -10.44 7.21 8.02
CA LEU A 103 -9.43 7.46 9.03
C LEU A 103 -8.06 6.94 8.53
N GLY A 104 -7.38 7.77 7.75
CA GLY A 104 -6.05 7.48 7.23
C GLY A 104 -4.92 7.69 8.24
N GLY A 105 -3.70 7.30 7.83
CA GLY A 105 -2.49 7.40 8.65
C GLY A 105 -2.06 8.84 9.01
N THR A 106 -2.40 9.81 8.16
CA THR A 106 -1.93 11.20 8.25
C THR A 106 -3.09 12.19 8.30
N ASN A 107 -4.18 11.89 7.62
CA ASN A 107 -5.35 12.75 7.53
C ASN A 107 -6.61 11.91 7.74
N LEU A 108 -7.58 12.50 8.42
CA LEU A 108 -8.97 12.12 8.32
C LEU A 108 -9.55 12.75 7.06
N ARG A 109 -10.30 11.97 6.29
CA ARG A 109 -11.03 12.48 5.14
C ARG A 109 -12.53 12.28 5.35
N VAL A 110 -13.31 13.31 5.04
CA VAL A 110 -14.76 13.27 5.04
C VAL A 110 -15.24 13.57 3.63
N CYS A 111 -16.15 12.76 3.10
CA CYS A 111 -16.75 12.98 1.80
C CYS A 111 -18.28 12.94 1.88
N LEU A 112 -18.91 13.78 1.08
CA LEU A 112 -20.29 13.65 0.62
C LEU A 112 -20.25 13.12 -0.82
N VAL A 113 -20.89 11.99 -1.03
CA VAL A 113 -20.96 11.33 -2.34
C VAL A 113 -22.42 11.31 -2.76
N ASN A 114 -22.71 12.01 -3.86
CA ASN A 114 -24.00 11.98 -4.52
C ASN A 114 -23.95 10.89 -5.59
N LEU A 115 -24.65 9.77 -5.36
CA LEU A 115 -24.77 8.69 -6.33
C LEU A 115 -25.88 9.03 -7.33
N GLN A 116 -25.57 8.93 -8.62
CA GLN A 116 -26.46 9.31 -9.73
C GLN A 116 -26.98 8.09 -10.50
N GLY A 117 -26.65 6.87 -10.06
CA GLY A 117 -26.89 5.64 -10.80
C GLY A 117 -25.91 5.45 -11.98
N GLU A 118 -26.00 4.30 -12.64
CA GLU A 118 -25.25 3.92 -13.84
C GLU A 118 -23.72 4.10 -13.71
N GLY A 119 -23.16 3.87 -12.52
CA GLY A 119 -21.73 4.04 -12.29
C GLY A 119 -21.27 5.50 -12.14
N LYS A 120 -22.20 6.47 -12.06
CA LYS A 120 -21.91 7.91 -11.97
C LYS A 120 -22.09 8.42 -10.53
N PHE A 121 -21.23 9.35 -10.14
CA PHE A 121 -21.27 10.00 -8.83
C PHE A 121 -20.57 11.36 -8.86
N GLU A 122 -20.95 12.22 -7.93
CA GLU A 122 -20.24 13.47 -7.60
C GLU A 122 -19.70 13.39 -6.17
N ILE A 123 -18.54 14.01 -5.94
CA ILE A 123 -17.87 13.98 -4.64
C ILE A 123 -17.50 15.38 -4.19
N THR A 124 -17.89 15.72 -2.96
CA THR A 124 -17.35 16.84 -2.19
C THR A 124 -16.57 16.27 -1.01
N GLN A 125 -15.34 16.74 -0.78
CA GLN A 125 -14.49 16.19 0.26
C GLN A 125 -13.70 17.26 1.02
N ALA A 126 -13.43 16.98 2.29
CA ALA A 126 -12.51 17.76 3.12
C ALA A 126 -11.48 16.83 3.79
N LYS A 127 -10.27 17.34 3.99
CA LYS A 127 -9.17 16.64 4.67
C LYS A 127 -8.78 17.38 5.94
N TYR A 128 -8.69 16.66 7.03
CA TYR A 128 -8.32 17.16 8.35
C TYR A 128 -7.03 16.46 8.79
N ARG A 129 -5.96 17.22 9.00
CA ARG A 129 -4.66 16.66 9.38
C ARG A 129 -4.71 16.17 10.83
N LEU A 130 -4.22 14.96 11.07
CA LEU A 130 -4.11 14.38 12.41
C LEU A 130 -2.77 14.78 13.03
N THR A 131 -2.79 15.26 14.27
CA THR A 131 -1.58 15.47 15.06
C THR A 131 -1.06 14.15 15.62
N GLU A 132 0.22 14.08 15.96
CA GLU A 132 0.77 12.88 16.61
C GLU A 132 0.11 12.62 17.97
N GLU A 133 -0.21 13.68 18.73
CA GLU A 133 -0.95 13.55 19.99
C GLU A 133 -2.31 12.87 19.80
N GLN A 134 -3.09 13.27 18.79
CA GLN A 134 -4.38 12.65 18.49
C GLN A 134 -4.28 11.16 18.14
N LYS A 135 -3.14 10.72 17.58
CA LYS A 135 -2.91 9.31 17.22
C LYS A 135 -2.53 8.44 18.43
N GLN A 136 -2.04 9.04 19.52
CA GLN A 136 -1.53 8.34 20.70
C GLN A 136 -2.39 8.51 21.96
N ASP A 137 -3.24 9.54 22.02
CA ASP A 137 -4.13 9.79 23.17
C ASP A 137 -5.28 8.77 23.25
N ASP A 138 -6.27 8.99 24.12
CA ASP A 138 -7.42 8.11 24.30
C ASP A 138 -8.25 7.94 23.01
N GLY A 139 -8.60 6.69 22.71
CA GLY A 139 -9.37 6.32 21.53
C GLY A 139 -10.71 7.05 21.40
N GLN A 140 -11.42 7.27 22.51
CA GLN A 140 -12.72 7.96 22.45
C GLN A 140 -12.56 9.41 22.00
N LYS A 141 -11.46 10.08 22.37
CA LYS A 141 -11.15 11.44 21.90
C LYS A 141 -10.85 11.49 20.40
N LEU A 142 -10.21 10.44 19.86
CA LEU A 142 -9.98 10.33 18.42
C LEU A 142 -11.31 10.24 17.65
N PHE A 143 -12.26 9.43 18.11
CA PHE A 143 -13.59 9.35 17.48
C PHE A 143 -14.43 10.61 17.70
N ASP A 144 -14.27 11.28 18.84
CA ASP A 144 -14.88 12.59 19.09
C ASP A 144 -14.37 13.64 18.09
N PHE A 145 -13.07 13.68 17.83
CA PHE A 145 -12.49 14.53 16.80
C PHE A 145 -13.04 14.18 15.40
N CYS A 146 -13.18 12.89 15.08
CA CYS A 146 -13.78 12.47 13.80
C CYS A 146 -15.22 12.99 13.65
N ALA A 147 -16.02 12.90 14.71
CA ALA A 147 -17.39 13.41 14.73
C ALA A 147 -17.44 14.94 14.66
N GLU A 148 -16.50 15.65 15.28
CA GLU A 148 -16.38 17.11 15.18
C GLU A 148 -16.04 17.58 13.76
N CYS A 149 -15.09 16.91 13.10
CA CYS A 149 -14.78 17.17 11.69
C CYS A 149 -15.99 16.89 10.80
N LEU A 150 -16.68 15.78 11.02
CA LEU A 150 -17.89 15.42 10.29
C LEU A 150 -19.01 16.45 10.50
N LYS A 151 -19.20 16.94 11.72
CA LYS A 151 -20.14 18.03 12.02
C LYS A 151 -19.79 19.29 11.27
N THR A 152 -18.55 19.73 11.34
CA THR A 152 -18.08 20.92 10.61
C THR A 152 -18.35 20.78 9.11
N PHE A 153 -18.08 19.61 8.55
CA PHE A 153 -18.30 19.32 7.14
C PHE A 153 -19.78 19.38 6.76
N VAL A 154 -20.65 18.75 7.55
CA VAL A 154 -22.11 18.74 7.33
C VAL A 154 -22.69 20.15 7.45
N ASP A 155 -22.34 20.89 8.50
CA ASP A 155 -22.80 22.28 8.70
C ASP A 155 -22.34 23.21 7.56
N THR A 156 -21.19 22.92 6.92
CA THR A 156 -20.66 23.75 5.83
C THR A 156 -21.27 23.43 4.46
N ASN A 157 -21.56 22.15 4.18
CA ASN A 157 -21.89 21.70 2.82
C ASN A 157 -23.37 21.31 2.63
N LEU A 158 -24.11 21.09 3.72
CA LEU A 158 -25.50 20.61 3.67
C LEU A 158 -26.50 21.55 4.37
N ALA A 159 -26.00 22.58 5.05
CA ALA A 159 -26.83 23.62 5.61
C ALA A 159 -27.20 24.66 4.54
N ASP A 160 -28.44 25.13 4.57
CA ASP A 160 -28.89 26.25 3.75
C ASP A 160 -28.38 27.61 4.29
N ASP A 161 -28.75 28.71 3.64
CA ASP A 161 -28.37 30.07 4.05
C ASP A 161 -28.84 30.45 5.48
N ASN A 162 -29.80 29.69 6.05
CA ASN A 162 -30.31 29.88 7.41
C ASN A 162 -29.63 28.95 8.43
N GLY A 163 -28.72 28.08 7.99
CA GLY A 163 -28.04 27.10 8.84
C GLY A 163 -28.89 25.85 9.11
N GLU A 164 -29.99 25.64 8.39
CA GLU A 164 -30.82 24.43 8.49
C GLU A 164 -30.36 23.37 7.50
N LEU A 165 -30.25 22.12 7.95
CA LEU A 165 -29.90 21.01 7.07
C LEU A 165 -31.06 20.73 6.11
N SER A 166 -30.74 20.51 4.83
CA SER A 166 -31.70 20.11 3.80
C SER A 166 -32.16 18.65 3.95
N LEU A 167 -32.54 18.24 5.16
CA LEU A 167 -33.02 16.90 5.50
C LEU A 167 -34.45 16.99 6.03
N LYS A 168 -35.31 16.03 5.67
CA LYS A 168 -36.66 15.98 6.25
C LYS A 168 -36.59 15.71 7.75
N PRO A 169 -37.57 16.16 8.55
CA PRO A 169 -37.63 15.84 9.97
C PRO A 169 -37.56 14.32 10.21
N GLY A 170 -36.54 13.87 10.95
CA GLY A 170 -36.31 12.45 11.25
C GLY A 170 -35.50 11.67 10.20
N GLU A 171 -35.14 12.31 9.08
CA GLU A 171 -34.23 11.73 8.09
C GLU A 171 -32.78 11.76 8.60
N THR A 172 -32.03 10.70 8.32
CA THR A 172 -30.61 10.60 8.68
C THR A 172 -29.79 10.24 7.45
N LEU A 173 -28.57 10.78 7.36
CA LEU A 173 -27.65 10.46 6.28
C LEU A 173 -26.93 9.14 6.58
N PRO A 174 -26.96 8.17 5.66
CA PRO A 174 -26.19 6.95 5.82
C PRO A 174 -24.69 7.24 5.69
N LEU A 175 -23.90 6.69 6.61
CA LEU A 175 -22.45 6.85 6.66
C LEU A 175 -21.74 5.51 6.49
N GLY A 176 -20.81 5.46 5.54
CA GLY A 176 -19.76 4.45 5.49
C GLY A 176 -18.53 4.93 6.25
N PHE A 177 -17.99 4.10 7.14
CA PHE A 177 -16.75 4.38 7.86
C PHE A 177 -15.64 3.45 7.38
N THR A 178 -14.72 3.99 6.59
CA THR A 178 -13.50 3.29 6.20
C THR A 178 -12.48 3.35 7.32
N PHE A 179 -12.26 2.19 7.93
CA PHE A 179 -11.36 2.00 9.05
C PHE A 179 -10.34 0.93 8.68
N SER A 180 -9.27 1.35 7.98
CA SER A 180 -8.23 0.48 7.42
C SER A 180 -7.22 -0.02 8.46
N TYR A 181 -7.74 -0.63 9.52
CA TYR A 181 -6.97 -1.31 10.56
C TYR A 181 -7.56 -2.72 10.75
N PRO A 182 -6.75 -3.70 11.22
CA PRO A 182 -7.24 -5.05 11.43
C PRO A 182 -8.41 -5.09 12.43
N CYS A 183 -9.59 -5.48 11.94
CA CYS A 183 -10.82 -5.59 12.73
C CYS A 183 -11.43 -6.98 12.59
N SER A 184 -12.00 -7.50 13.69
CA SER A 184 -12.92 -8.62 13.64
C SER A 184 -14.34 -8.10 13.49
N GLN A 185 -15.07 -8.59 12.48
CA GLN A 185 -16.44 -8.16 12.19
C GLN A 185 -17.42 -9.34 12.33
N GLU A 186 -18.54 -9.10 13.00
CA GLU A 186 -19.67 -10.03 13.10
C GLU A 186 -20.88 -9.56 12.30
N ARG A 187 -20.86 -8.29 11.89
CA ARG A 187 -21.86 -7.60 11.08
C ARG A 187 -21.23 -6.40 10.38
N ILE A 188 -21.89 -5.87 9.35
CA ILE A 188 -21.34 -4.77 8.52
C ILE A 188 -21.06 -3.48 9.31
N ASP A 189 -21.83 -3.21 10.36
CA ASP A 189 -21.71 -2.00 11.20
C ASP A 189 -21.01 -2.28 12.54
N HIS A 190 -20.11 -3.26 12.57
CA HIS A 190 -19.36 -3.66 13.75
C HIS A 190 -17.90 -3.88 13.39
N GLY A 191 -16.99 -3.51 14.29
CA GLY A 191 -15.58 -3.83 14.12
C GLY A 191 -14.83 -3.77 15.44
N VAL A 192 -14.45 -4.93 15.98
CA VAL A 192 -13.55 -4.97 17.13
C VAL A 192 -12.13 -4.77 16.63
N LEU A 193 -11.50 -3.65 17.00
CA LEU A 193 -10.11 -3.38 16.65
C LEU A 193 -9.23 -4.47 17.27
N ILE A 194 -8.53 -5.23 16.45
CA ILE A 194 -7.60 -6.26 16.93
C ILE A 194 -6.33 -5.61 17.46
N ARG A 195 -5.79 -4.66 16.68
CA ARG A 195 -4.56 -3.94 17.00
C ARG A 195 -4.36 -2.73 16.11
N TRP A 196 -3.73 -1.68 16.64
CA TRP A 196 -3.31 -0.53 15.85
C TRP A 196 -2.15 -0.86 14.91
N THR A 197 -2.11 -0.12 13.81
CA THR A 197 -1.01 -0.15 12.82
C THR A 197 -0.76 1.29 12.34
N LYS A 198 0.13 1.47 11.35
CA LYS A 198 0.35 2.78 10.70
C LYS A 198 0.74 3.93 11.66
N GLY A 199 1.38 3.59 12.78
CA GLY A 199 1.84 4.56 13.78
C GLY A 199 0.76 5.01 14.77
N PHE A 200 -0.44 4.45 14.75
CA PHE A 200 -1.46 4.72 15.76
C PHE A 200 -1.18 3.92 17.03
N GLY A 201 -1.57 4.49 18.18
CA GLY A 201 -1.46 3.87 19.49
C GLY A 201 -2.55 4.35 20.44
N ALA A 202 -3.70 4.78 19.91
CA ALA A 202 -4.73 5.43 20.69
C ALA A 202 -5.29 4.50 21.77
N GLY A 203 -5.03 4.84 23.04
CA GLY A 203 -5.27 3.98 24.19
C GLY A 203 -6.74 3.62 24.37
N LYS A 204 -7.02 2.46 24.98
CA LYS A 204 -8.39 1.96 25.24
C LYS A 204 -9.26 1.80 23.99
N THR A 205 -8.65 1.46 22.85
CA THR A 205 -9.35 1.15 21.59
C THR A 205 -9.24 -0.32 21.21
N GLU A 206 -8.05 -0.92 21.32
CA GLU A 206 -7.83 -2.33 21.00
C GLU A 206 -8.73 -3.23 21.86
N GLY A 207 -9.32 -4.25 21.25
CA GLY A 207 -10.31 -5.13 21.87
C GLY A 207 -11.71 -4.54 22.01
N ARG A 208 -12.00 -3.34 21.46
CA ARG A 208 -13.32 -2.71 21.51
C ARG A 208 -13.92 -2.50 20.13
N ASP A 209 -15.25 -2.46 20.09
CA ASP A 209 -16.02 -2.13 18.89
C ASP A 209 -15.87 -0.63 18.56
N VAL A 210 -15.07 -0.33 17.54
CA VAL A 210 -14.83 1.05 17.08
C VAL A 210 -16.05 1.67 16.40
N ALA A 211 -16.96 0.86 15.85
CA ALA A 211 -18.22 1.36 15.32
C ALA A 211 -19.08 1.92 16.46
N GLU A 212 -19.12 1.22 17.60
CA GLU A 212 -19.84 1.69 18.78
C GLU A 212 -19.22 2.93 19.42
N MET A 213 -17.88 2.97 19.52
CA MET A 213 -17.17 4.16 19.98
C MET A 213 -17.49 5.38 19.10
N PHE A 214 -17.58 5.18 17.78
CA PHE A 214 -17.92 6.25 16.86
C PHE A 214 -19.39 6.64 16.93
N ARG A 215 -20.34 5.70 17.08
CA ARG A 215 -21.76 6.01 17.34
C ARG A 215 -21.94 6.88 18.58
N HIS A 216 -21.20 6.60 19.65
CA HIS A 216 -21.22 7.43 20.85
C HIS A 216 -20.83 8.88 20.54
N SER A 217 -19.78 9.08 19.74
CA SER A 217 -19.38 10.41 19.27
C SER A 217 -20.43 11.05 18.37
N LEU A 218 -21.01 10.33 17.40
CA LEU A 218 -22.09 10.87 16.56
C LEU A 218 -23.28 11.38 17.39
N ALA A 219 -23.68 10.63 18.43
CA ALA A 219 -24.74 11.01 19.35
C ALA A 219 -24.36 12.23 20.22
N LYS A 220 -23.13 12.25 20.75
CA LYS A 220 -22.58 13.38 21.54
C LYS A 220 -22.64 14.69 20.78
N TYR A 221 -22.30 14.68 19.48
CA TYR A 221 -22.33 15.85 18.61
C TYR A 221 -23.69 16.09 17.91
N LYS A 222 -24.71 15.27 18.23
CA LYS A 222 -26.09 15.36 17.72
C LYS A 222 -26.18 15.38 16.18
N LEU A 223 -25.36 14.55 15.54
CA LEU A 223 -25.35 14.45 14.07
C LEU A 223 -26.56 13.63 13.58
N PRO A 224 -27.31 14.08 12.55
CA PRO A 224 -28.40 13.31 11.94
C PRO A 224 -27.83 12.26 10.98
N ILE A 225 -27.01 11.35 11.49
CA ILE A 225 -26.21 10.41 10.71
C ILE A 225 -26.39 9.01 11.28
N THR A 226 -26.58 8.04 10.38
CA THR A 226 -26.64 6.62 10.72
C THR A 226 -25.38 5.92 10.22
N LEU A 227 -24.53 5.46 11.14
CA LEU A 227 -23.40 4.60 10.80
C LEU A 227 -23.92 3.28 10.22
N THR A 228 -23.77 3.12 8.92
CA THR A 228 -24.40 2.05 8.14
C THR A 228 -23.43 0.91 7.86
N ALA A 229 -22.15 1.24 7.68
CA ALA A 229 -21.11 0.27 7.41
C ALA A 229 -19.76 0.69 8.03
N LEU A 230 -18.99 -0.28 8.48
CA LEU A 230 -17.57 -0.17 8.79
C LEU A 230 -16.81 -1.09 7.84
N ILE A 231 -15.84 -0.55 7.09
CA ILE A 231 -15.19 -1.28 6.01
C ILE A 231 -13.66 -1.13 6.02
N ASN A 232 -13.00 -2.08 5.37
CA ASN A 232 -11.61 -1.95 4.94
C ASN A 232 -11.53 -1.20 3.60
N ASP A 233 -10.48 -0.39 3.41
CA ASP A 233 -10.22 0.35 2.16
C ASP A 233 -10.27 -0.53 0.91
N THR A 234 -9.69 -1.72 0.96
CA THR A 234 -9.59 -2.64 -0.19
C THR A 234 -10.96 -3.17 -0.61
N THR A 235 -11.87 -3.36 0.35
CA THR A 235 -13.28 -3.71 0.06
C THR A 235 -14.01 -2.53 -0.60
N GLY A 236 -13.78 -1.31 -0.10
CA GLY A 236 -14.26 -0.10 -0.77
C GLY A 236 -13.73 0.03 -2.19
N THR A 237 -12.44 -0.23 -2.42
CA THR A 237 -11.81 -0.20 -3.74
C THR A 237 -12.45 -1.19 -4.70
N LEU A 238 -12.78 -2.39 -4.24
CA LEU A 238 -13.50 -3.40 -5.03
C LEU A 238 -14.85 -2.88 -5.51
N ILE A 239 -15.66 -2.36 -4.58
CA ILE A 239 -17.02 -1.93 -4.87
C ILE A 239 -17.03 -0.67 -5.73
N ALA A 240 -16.21 0.33 -5.42
CA ALA A 240 -16.08 1.55 -6.22
C ALA A 240 -15.65 1.24 -7.66
N SER A 241 -14.64 0.38 -7.81
CA SER A 241 -14.11 0.02 -9.12
C SER A 241 -15.10 -0.81 -9.93
N HIS A 242 -15.88 -1.70 -9.28
CA HIS A 242 -16.94 -2.45 -9.96
C HIS A 242 -18.10 -1.55 -10.40
N TYR A 243 -18.47 -0.57 -9.58
CA TYR A 243 -19.54 0.38 -9.89
C TYR A 243 -19.28 1.14 -11.20
N VAL A 244 -18.02 1.53 -11.44
CA VAL A 244 -17.61 2.21 -12.68
C VAL A 244 -17.31 1.21 -13.82
N ASN A 245 -16.69 0.07 -13.50
CA ASN A 245 -16.32 -0.97 -14.46
C ASN A 245 -16.79 -2.35 -13.98
N PRO A 246 -17.93 -2.87 -14.48
CA PRO A 246 -18.47 -4.17 -14.08
C PRO A 246 -17.57 -5.38 -14.40
N LYS A 247 -16.52 -5.21 -15.21
CA LYS A 247 -15.50 -6.27 -15.42
C LYS A 247 -14.57 -6.42 -14.23
N THR A 248 -14.57 -5.49 -13.27
CA THR A 248 -13.70 -5.54 -12.11
C THR A 248 -14.19 -6.58 -11.11
N LYS A 249 -13.36 -7.60 -10.88
CA LYS A 249 -13.70 -8.72 -10.00
C LYS A 249 -12.76 -8.84 -8.79
N ILE A 250 -11.63 -8.13 -8.83
CA ILE A 250 -10.60 -8.14 -7.80
C ILE A 250 -10.17 -6.68 -7.59
N ALA A 251 -9.95 -6.31 -6.33
CA ALA A 251 -9.21 -5.10 -5.98
C ALA A 251 -7.96 -5.46 -5.20
N VAL A 252 -6.89 -4.71 -5.44
CA VAL A 252 -5.60 -4.88 -4.77
C VAL A 252 -5.04 -3.52 -4.34
N ILE A 253 -4.40 -3.51 -3.18
CA ILE A 253 -3.61 -2.37 -2.70
C ILE A 253 -2.15 -2.78 -2.70
N PHE A 254 -1.30 -2.01 -3.41
CA PHE A 254 0.16 -2.13 -3.40
C PHE A 254 0.78 -0.77 -3.05
N GLY A 255 1.00 -0.53 -1.76
CA GLY A 255 1.55 0.71 -1.24
C GLY A 255 2.50 0.47 -0.07
N THR A 256 2.32 1.20 1.03
CA THR A 256 3.07 0.95 2.29
C THR A 256 2.83 -0.46 2.84
N GLY A 257 1.64 -1.01 2.59
CA GLY A 257 1.29 -2.40 2.82
C GLY A 257 0.73 -3.04 1.56
N CYS A 258 0.21 -4.26 1.69
CA CYS A 258 -0.49 -4.92 0.60
C CYS A 258 -1.76 -5.65 1.05
N ASN A 259 -2.81 -5.59 0.23
CA ASN A 259 -4.05 -6.31 0.50
C ASN A 259 -4.84 -6.61 -0.77
N ALA A 260 -5.83 -7.49 -0.68
CA ALA A 260 -6.79 -7.77 -1.75
C ALA A 260 -8.20 -7.99 -1.23
N ALA A 261 -9.17 -7.68 -2.10
CA ALA A 261 -10.55 -8.03 -1.92
C ALA A 261 -11.16 -8.57 -3.22
N TYR A 262 -12.09 -9.51 -3.09
CA TYR A 262 -12.86 -10.07 -4.20
C TYR A 262 -14.24 -10.52 -3.69
N MET A 263 -15.14 -10.88 -4.60
CA MET A 263 -16.48 -11.40 -4.26
C MET A 263 -16.47 -12.93 -4.24
N GLU A 264 -16.95 -13.52 -3.16
CA GLU A 264 -17.02 -14.97 -2.94
C GLU A 264 -18.48 -15.43 -2.78
N LYS A 265 -18.76 -16.69 -3.10
CA LYS A 265 -20.05 -17.31 -2.77
C LYS A 265 -20.09 -17.69 -1.30
N VAL A 266 -21.17 -17.35 -0.60
CA VAL A 266 -21.35 -17.67 0.83
C VAL A 266 -21.24 -19.17 1.10
N GLY A 267 -21.70 -20.02 0.18
CA GLY A 267 -21.54 -21.47 0.28
C GLY A 267 -20.09 -21.93 0.45
N ASN A 268 -19.12 -21.19 -0.06
CA ASN A 268 -17.68 -21.49 0.05
C ASN A 268 -17.04 -20.96 1.36
N ILE A 269 -17.78 -20.22 2.19
CA ILE A 269 -17.29 -19.60 3.43
C ILE A 269 -17.74 -20.44 4.63
N GLU A 270 -17.14 -21.63 4.82
CA GLU A 270 -17.61 -22.59 5.84
C GLU A 270 -17.65 -22.01 7.25
N LYS A 271 -16.70 -21.13 7.59
CA LYS A 271 -16.61 -20.52 8.94
C LYS A 271 -17.79 -19.62 9.32
N ILE A 272 -18.68 -19.27 8.37
CA ILE A 272 -19.90 -18.49 8.65
C ILE A 272 -21.20 -19.24 8.38
N HIS A 273 -21.15 -20.54 8.05
CA HIS A 273 -22.36 -21.33 7.75
C HIS A 273 -23.39 -21.30 8.89
N SER A 274 -22.95 -21.16 10.14
CA SER A 274 -23.84 -21.05 11.31
C SER A 274 -24.73 -19.80 11.32
N LEU A 275 -24.44 -18.79 10.49
CA LEU A 275 -25.22 -17.55 10.40
C LEU A 275 -26.49 -17.69 9.55
N GLY A 276 -26.70 -18.83 8.89
CA GLY A 276 -27.92 -19.11 8.11
C GLY A 276 -28.13 -18.18 6.92
N ILE A 277 -27.04 -17.65 6.35
CA ILE A 277 -27.07 -16.85 5.13
C ILE A 277 -27.23 -17.80 3.93
N ASP A 278 -27.99 -17.37 2.93
CA ASP A 278 -28.21 -18.13 1.69
C ASP A 278 -26.86 -18.53 1.05
N PRO A 279 -26.60 -19.84 0.81
CA PRO A 279 -25.36 -20.30 0.18
C PRO A 279 -25.12 -19.74 -1.24
N ASP A 280 -26.18 -19.37 -1.96
CA ASP A 280 -26.08 -18.78 -3.29
C ASP A 280 -25.82 -17.26 -3.26
N ALA A 281 -25.93 -16.62 -2.10
CA ALA A 281 -25.57 -15.23 -1.95
C ALA A 281 -24.05 -15.03 -2.15
N GLU A 282 -23.71 -13.83 -2.60
CA GLU A 282 -22.32 -13.40 -2.75
C GLU A 282 -21.93 -12.44 -1.62
N MET A 283 -20.70 -12.52 -1.14
CA MET A 283 -20.14 -11.64 -0.12
C MET A 283 -18.70 -11.24 -0.47
N ALA A 284 -18.38 -9.96 -0.33
CA ALA A 284 -17.01 -9.51 -0.51
C ALA A 284 -16.12 -10.03 0.64
N ILE A 285 -14.92 -10.46 0.29
CA ILE A 285 -13.91 -10.93 1.23
C ILE A 285 -12.76 -9.93 1.25
N ASN A 286 -12.38 -9.50 2.44
CA ASN A 286 -11.09 -8.84 2.67
C ASN A 286 -10.06 -9.93 3.00
N CYS A 287 -9.09 -10.15 2.12
CA CYS A 287 -8.18 -11.28 2.26
C CYS A 287 -7.22 -11.12 3.45
N GLU A 288 -6.73 -9.90 3.71
CA GLU A 288 -5.57 -9.63 4.60
C GLU A 288 -4.37 -10.51 4.21
N TRP A 289 -4.12 -10.61 2.90
CA TRP A 289 -3.19 -11.57 2.30
C TRP A 289 -1.71 -11.27 2.53
N GLY A 290 -1.39 -10.13 3.16
CA GLY A 290 -0.01 -9.76 3.49
C GLY A 290 0.65 -10.76 4.44
N ALA A 291 -0.17 -11.53 5.16
CA ALA A 291 0.25 -12.60 6.04
C ALA A 291 0.58 -13.92 5.33
N PHE A 292 0.33 -14.07 4.02
CA PHE A 292 0.65 -15.31 3.30
C PHE A 292 2.09 -15.77 3.57
N ASP A 293 2.25 -17.06 3.88
CA ASP A 293 3.53 -17.73 4.20
C ASP A 293 4.26 -17.17 5.44
N SER A 294 3.52 -16.57 6.38
CA SER A 294 4.02 -16.21 7.71
C SER A 294 4.27 -17.46 8.56
N PHE A 295 5.21 -17.36 9.51
CA PHE A 295 5.67 -18.40 10.44
C PHE A 295 6.45 -19.57 9.81
N GLU A 296 5.84 -20.33 8.89
CA GLU A 296 6.45 -21.55 8.34
C GLU A 296 7.45 -21.28 7.20
N HIS A 297 7.23 -20.20 6.44
CA HIS A 297 8.14 -19.69 5.41
C HIS A 297 8.56 -20.73 4.35
N GLU A 298 7.60 -21.52 3.86
CA GLU A 298 7.85 -22.66 2.96
C GLU A 298 7.85 -22.24 1.48
N HIS A 299 7.08 -21.22 1.13
CA HIS A 299 6.72 -20.94 -0.27
C HIS A 299 7.39 -19.70 -0.84
N LEU A 300 7.60 -18.66 -0.05
CA LEU A 300 8.19 -17.41 -0.51
C LEU A 300 9.71 -17.53 -0.68
N PRO A 301 10.29 -16.97 -1.76
CA PRO A 301 11.72 -17.03 -2.03
C PRO A 301 12.47 -15.99 -1.19
N ARG A 302 12.50 -16.21 0.13
CA ARG A 302 13.15 -15.30 1.07
C ARG A 302 14.67 -15.36 0.91
N THR A 303 15.28 -14.20 0.71
CA THR A 303 16.72 -14.02 0.80
C THR A 303 17.13 -13.72 2.24
N LYS A 304 18.43 -13.77 2.54
CA LYS A 304 18.94 -13.34 3.85
C LYS A 304 18.56 -11.89 4.21
N TYR A 305 18.36 -11.02 3.23
CA TYR A 305 17.92 -9.64 3.46
C TYR A 305 16.47 -9.60 3.93
N ASP A 306 15.61 -10.43 3.34
CA ASP A 306 14.20 -10.55 3.76
C ASP A 306 14.08 -11.20 5.15
N ILE A 307 15.05 -12.04 5.54
CA ILE A 307 15.15 -12.59 6.90
C ILE A 307 15.50 -11.49 7.90
N ILE A 308 16.53 -10.69 7.63
CA ILE A 308 16.92 -9.56 8.50
C ILE A 308 15.77 -8.56 8.64
N VAL A 309 15.10 -8.18 7.53
CA VAL A 309 13.94 -7.27 7.55
C VAL A 309 12.84 -7.81 8.47
N ASP A 310 12.57 -9.11 8.42
CA ASP A 310 11.55 -9.74 9.22
C ASP A 310 11.92 -9.79 10.70
N GLU A 311 13.10 -10.33 11.03
CA GLU A 311 13.61 -10.49 12.40
C GLU A 311 13.76 -9.15 13.14
N THR A 312 14.06 -8.08 12.41
CA THR A 312 14.21 -6.72 12.97
C THR A 312 12.94 -5.87 12.89
N SER A 313 11.85 -6.41 12.32
CA SER A 313 10.57 -5.71 12.27
C SER A 313 9.86 -5.69 13.62
N ASN A 314 8.82 -4.87 13.74
CA ASN A 314 7.97 -4.83 14.94
C ASN A 314 7.25 -6.16 15.22
N LYS A 315 7.16 -7.06 14.22
CA LYS A 315 6.49 -8.36 14.33
C LYS A 315 7.26 -9.42 13.54
N PRO A 316 8.33 -9.99 14.11
CA PRO A 316 9.05 -11.08 13.48
C PRO A 316 8.15 -12.28 13.18
N GLY A 317 8.31 -12.87 11.99
CA GLY A 317 7.55 -14.02 11.52
C GLY A 317 6.18 -13.71 10.91
N GLU A 318 5.59 -12.53 11.18
CA GLU A 318 4.29 -12.09 10.62
C GLU A 318 4.47 -11.28 9.32
N GLN A 319 3.40 -11.15 8.51
CA GLN A 319 3.37 -10.30 7.31
C GLN A 319 4.44 -10.66 6.27
N ALA A 320 4.76 -11.95 6.11
CA ALA A 320 5.86 -12.39 5.25
C ALA A 320 5.69 -11.91 3.79
N PHE A 321 4.52 -12.14 3.18
CA PHE A 321 4.26 -11.68 1.82
C PHE A 321 4.36 -10.16 1.66
N GLU A 322 3.80 -9.40 2.60
CA GLU A 322 3.87 -7.94 2.60
C GLU A 322 5.31 -7.42 2.68
N LYS A 323 6.14 -8.03 3.53
CA LYS A 323 7.56 -7.66 3.69
C LYS A 323 8.38 -7.83 2.41
N LEU A 324 7.98 -8.74 1.54
CA LEU A 324 8.67 -8.97 0.27
C LEU A 324 8.25 -8.01 -0.84
N ILE A 325 7.08 -7.37 -0.74
CA ILE A 325 6.52 -6.57 -1.85
C ILE A 325 6.26 -5.11 -1.54
N SER A 326 5.98 -4.74 -0.28
CA SER A 326 5.45 -3.42 0.02
C SER A 326 6.52 -2.32 -0.01
N GLY A 327 6.08 -1.09 -0.30
CA GLY A 327 6.93 0.08 -0.41
C GLY A 327 7.57 0.51 0.91
N ARG A 328 7.23 -0.13 2.03
CA ARG A 328 7.95 0.06 3.29
C ARG A 328 9.32 -0.62 3.30
N TYR A 329 9.47 -1.74 2.58
CA TYR A 329 10.60 -2.65 2.76
C TYR A 329 11.56 -2.71 1.57
N LEU A 330 11.15 -2.30 0.35
CA LEU A 330 12.01 -2.37 -0.83
C LEU A 330 13.31 -1.56 -0.67
N GLY A 331 13.21 -0.36 -0.07
CA GLY A 331 14.37 0.45 0.26
C GLY A 331 15.30 -0.20 1.28
N GLU A 332 14.74 -0.87 2.28
CA GLU A 332 15.54 -1.56 3.30
C GLU A 332 16.29 -2.77 2.72
N ILE A 333 15.68 -3.52 1.79
CA ILE A 333 16.37 -4.60 1.08
C ILE A 333 17.58 -4.06 0.30
N LEU A 334 17.41 -2.93 -0.41
CA LEU A 334 18.53 -2.29 -1.10
C LEU A 334 19.63 -1.86 -0.12
N ARG A 335 19.24 -1.24 1.00
CA ARG A 335 20.18 -0.77 2.04
C ARG A 335 21.00 -1.93 2.62
N LEU A 336 20.36 -3.05 2.94
CA LEU A 336 21.06 -4.21 3.50
C LEU A 336 22.07 -4.82 2.51
N VAL A 337 21.76 -4.80 1.20
CA VAL A 337 22.74 -5.17 0.17
C VAL A 337 23.91 -4.19 0.16
N ILE A 338 23.64 -2.89 0.25
CA ILE A 338 24.69 -1.85 0.31
C ILE A 338 25.58 -2.05 1.54
N CYS A 339 25.00 -2.27 2.72
CA CYS A 339 25.75 -2.51 3.96
C CYS A 339 26.64 -3.75 3.86
N GLU A 340 26.14 -4.86 3.32
CA GLU A 340 26.98 -6.04 3.09
C GLU A 340 28.18 -5.73 2.20
N LEU A 341 28.00 -4.97 1.13
CA LEU A 341 29.10 -4.64 0.22
C LEU A 341 30.05 -3.59 0.81
N ILE A 342 29.61 -2.77 1.76
CA ILE A 342 30.49 -1.91 2.55
C ILE A 342 31.35 -2.78 3.48
N ASP A 343 30.73 -3.73 4.21
CA ASP A 343 31.41 -4.65 5.13
C ASP A 343 32.42 -5.56 4.41
N GLU A 344 32.11 -5.97 3.18
CA GLU A 344 33.01 -6.73 2.30
C GLU A 344 34.16 -5.88 1.73
N GLY A 345 34.20 -4.57 1.99
CA GLY A 345 35.19 -3.65 1.46
C GLY A 345 35.08 -3.45 -0.05
N VAL A 346 33.86 -3.52 -0.59
CA VAL A 346 33.59 -3.39 -2.03
C VAL A 346 33.13 -1.97 -2.38
N LEU A 347 32.21 -1.41 -1.60
CA LEU A 347 31.67 -0.06 -1.82
C LEU A 347 32.31 0.98 -0.91
N PHE A 348 32.43 2.21 -1.42
CA PHE A 348 32.73 3.41 -0.62
C PHE A 348 34.02 3.31 0.23
N LEU A 349 35.04 2.59 -0.23
CA LEU A 349 36.28 2.45 0.52
C LEU A 349 36.92 3.82 0.79
N GLY A 350 37.27 4.06 2.05
CA GLY A 350 37.85 5.33 2.49
C GLY A 350 36.82 6.46 2.71
N GLN A 351 35.51 6.16 2.63
CA GLN A 351 34.44 7.12 2.92
C GLN A 351 33.70 6.78 4.22
N GLU A 352 33.06 7.78 4.82
CA GLU A 352 32.28 7.63 6.05
C GLU A 352 30.85 7.13 5.76
N THR A 353 30.57 5.85 6.06
CA THR A 353 29.31 5.16 5.66
C THR A 353 28.24 5.10 6.74
N TYR A 354 28.49 5.61 7.95
CA TYR A 354 27.60 5.43 9.11
C TYR A 354 26.14 5.87 8.88
N LYS A 355 25.89 6.80 7.94
CA LYS A 355 24.52 7.23 7.59
C LYS A 355 23.72 6.17 6.83
N LEU A 356 24.40 5.31 6.06
CA LEU A 356 23.80 4.20 5.29
C LEU A 356 23.49 2.99 6.20
N GLU A 357 24.17 2.90 7.33
CA GLU A 357 24.02 1.80 8.30
C GLU A 357 22.76 1.95 9.16
N ILE A 358 22.11 3.12 9.15
CA ILE A 358 20.87 3.39 9.89
C ILE A 358 19.71 2.64 9.22
N PRO A 359 19.00 1.73 9.95
CA PRO A 359 17.85 1.01 9.41
C PRO A 359 16.77 1.95 8.86
N TYR A 360 16.16 1.57 7.74
CA TYR A 360 15.05 2.27 7.07
C TYR A 360 15.36 3.70 6.59
N VAL A 361 16.64 4.11 6.53
CA VAL A 361 17.02 5.42 5.96
C VAL A 361 16.83 5.48 4.44
N PHE A 362 16.76 4.32 3.79
CA PHE A 362 16.51 4.20 2.36
C PHE A 362 15.02 4.04 2.10
N GLU A 363 14.41 5.07 1.51
CA GLU A 363 13.01 5.03 1.12
C GLU A 363 12.84 4.39 -0.27
N THR A 364 11.69 3.75 -0.50
CA THR A 364 11.33 3.22 -1.84
C THR A 364 11.31 4.31 -2.92
N ALA A 365 11.09 5.58 -2.54
CA ALA A 365 11.20 6.70 -3.46
C ALA A 365 12.60 6.83 -4.08
N PHE A 366 13.66 6.48 -3.36
CA PHE A 366 15.02 6.46 -3.91
C PHE A 366 15.17 5.42 -5.01
N LEU A 367 14.59 4.22 -4.85
CA LEU A 367 14.61 3.19 -5.88
C LEU A 367 13.90 3.68 -7.15
N SER A 368 12.72 4.30 -6.99
CA SER A 368 11.99 4.91 -8.11
C SER A 368 12.85 5.94 -8.85
N LEU A 369 13.51 6.84 -8.12
CA LEU A 369 14.39 7.86 -8.71
C LEU A 369 15.57 7.22 -9.44
N MET A 370 16.27 6.27 -8.81
CA MET A 370 17.40 5.55 -9.42
C MET A 370 17.01 4.86 -10.73
N GLU A 371 15.84 4.22 -10.75
CA GLU A 371 15.37 3.51 -11.92
C GLU A 371 14.99 4.45 -13.08
N SER A 372 14.29 5.53 -12.74
CA SER A 372 13.78 6.54 -13.67
C SER A 372 14.85 7.51 -14.21
N ASP A 373 16.07 7.47 -13.67
CA ASP A 373 17.15 8.38 -14.08
C ASP A 373 17.43 8.28 -15.59
N PRO A 374 17.18 9.35 -16.36
CA PRO A 374 17.36 9.35 -17.81
C PRO A 374 18.80 9.68 -18.22
N THR A 375 19.67 10.06 -17.28
CA THR A 375 21.01 10.57 -17.59
C THR A 375 22.03 9.44 -17.69
N ASP A 376 22.98 9.57 -18.62
CA ASP A 376 24.06 8.59 -18.79
C ASP A 376 24.96 8.50 -17.55
N GLU A 377 25.16 9.64 -16.88
CA GLU A 377 25.96 9.75 -15.65
C GLU A 377 25.19 9.40 -14.38
N LEU A 378 23.88 9.13 -14.47
CA LEU A 378 23.04 8.77 -13.33
C LEU A 378 23.04 9.84 -12.21
N LEU A 379 22.79 11.10 -12.61
CA LEU A 379 22.86 12.29 -11.75
C LEU A 379 21.92 12.25 -10.55
N MET A 380 20.74 11.62 -10.67
CA MET A 380 19.83 11.45 -9.53
C MET A 380 20.46 10.55 -8.48
N ILE A 381 21.16 9.50 -8.92
CA ILE A 381 21.87 8.58 -8.02
C ILE A 381 23.01 9.32 -7.32
N ILE A 382 23.78 10.15 -8.03
CA ILE A 382 24.78 11.05 -7.42
C ILE A 382 24.12 11.92 -6.35
N GLY A 383 22.99 12.56 -6.68
CA GLY A 383 22.25 13.43 -5.76
C GLY A 383 21.79 12.70 -4.50
N ILE A 384 21.25 11.49 -4.63
CA ILE A 384 20.79 10.67 -3.50
C ILE A 384 21.96 10.39 -2.55
N PHE A 385 23.07 9.86 -3.07
CA PHE A 385 24.22 9.47 -2.25
C PHE A 385 24.96 10.66 -1.65
N SER A 386 25.19 11.73 -2.43
CA SER A 386 25.89 12.91 -1.93
C SER A 386 25.04 13.74 -0.95
N HIS A 387 23.77 14.01 -1.26
CA HIS A 387 22.94 14.90 -0.42
C HIS A 387 22.51 14.25 0.88
N PHE A 388 22.00 13.01 0.83
CA PHE A 388 21.42 12.35 2.01
C PHE A 388 22.48 11.60 2.81
N PHE A 389 23.48 11.02 2.14
CA PHE A 389 24.43 10.10 2.77
C PHE A 389 25.86 10.65 2.85
N ALA A 390 26.15 11.78 2.20
CA ALA A 390 27.49 12.37 2.14
C ALA A 390 28.57 11.40 1.65
N VAL A 391 28.20 10.52 0.69
CA VAL A 391 29.13 9.63 0.01
C VAL A 391 29.14 9.91 -1.49
N GLU A 392 30.32 9.79 -2.08
CA GLU A 392 30.56 9.85 -3.50
C GLU A 392 30.45 8.46 -4.13
N THR A 393 30.00 8.43 -5.38
CA THR A 393 29.81 7.19 -6.14
C THR A 393 30.63 7.23 -7.42
N THR A 394 31.11 6.08 -7.86
CA THR A 394 31.60 5.88 -9.22
C THR A 394 30.46 5.53 -10.18
N LEU A 395 30.68 5.68 -11.48
CA LEU A 395 29.68 5.29 -12.49
C LEU A 395 29.31 3.81 -12.41
N ALA A 396 30.28 2.94 -12.11
CA ALA A 396 30.04 1.50 -11.99
C ALA A 396 29.10 1.17 -10.82
N GLU A 397 29.28 1.82 -9.68
CA GLU A 397 28.41 1.68 -8.51
C GLU A 397 27.00 2.20 -8.81
N ARG A 398 26.88 3.36 -9.48
CA ARG A 398 25.56 3.91 -9.87
C ARG A 398 24.80 2.97 -10.81
N GLN A 399 25.49 2.42 -11.81
CA GLN A 399 24.91 1.42 -12.72
C GLN A 399 24.45 0.18 -11.96
N PHE A 400 25.24 -0.27 -10.99
CA PHE A 400 24.89 -1.37 -10.10
C PHE A 400 23.63 -1.06 -9.27
N PHE A 401 23.56 0.10 -8.61
CA PHE A 401 22.38 0.50 -7.80
C PHE A 401 21.11 0.60 -8.65
N ARG A 402 21.20 1.17 -9.86
CA ARG A 402 20.07 1.20 -10.80
C ARG A 402 19.59 -0.20 -11.18
N ALA A 403 20.52 -1.12 -11.47
CA ALA A 403 20.18 -2.49 -11.82
C ALA A 403 19.56 -3.23 -10.63
N LEU A 404 20.07 -3.02 -9.42
CA LEU A 404 19.55 -3.63 -8.20
C LEU A 404 18.15 -3.10 -7.85
N ALA A 405 17.90 -1.79 -7.99
CA ALA A 405 16.56 -1.21 -7.84
C ALA A 405 15.54 -1.86 -8.80
N LYS A 406 15.93 -2.06 -10.07
CA LYS A 406 15.11 -2.78 -11.05
C LYS A 406 14.82 -4.22 -10.65
N LEU A 407 15.82 -4.95 -10.13
CA LEU A 407 15.65 -6.34 -9.69
C LEU A 407 14.68 -6.45 -8.51
N ILE A 408 14.85 -5.59 -7.50
CA ILE A 408 13.99 -5.57 -6.30
C ILE A 408 12.55 -5.21 -6.70
N GLY A 409 12.36 -4.15 -7.50
CA GLY A 409 11.04 -3.74 -7.99
C GLY A 409 10.37 -4.81 -8.86
N ARG A 410 11.13 -5.49 -9.73
CA ARG A 410 10.63 -6.60 -10.56
C ARG A 410 10.23 -7.81 -9.72
N ARG A 411 11.02 -8.18 -8.70
CA ARG A 411 10.67 -9.26 -7.77
C ARG A 411 9.34 -8.94 -7.07
N ALA A 412 9.20 -7.73 -6.54
CA ALA A 412 7.99 -7.28 -5.86
C ALA A 412 6.76 -7.37 -6.78
N ALA A 413 6.83 -6.83 -7.99
CA ALA A 413 5.73 -6.88 -8.96
C ALA A 413 5.34 -8.31 -9.37
N ARG A 414 6.31 -9.22 -9.51
CA ARG A 414 6.05 -10.62 -9.84
C ARG A 414 5.39 -11.39 -8.70
N LEU A 415 5.79 -11.11 -7.45
CA LEU A 415 5.12 -11.65 -6.27
C LEU A 415 3.69 -11.09 -6.14
N SER A 416 3.49 -9.79 -6.38
CA SER A 416 2.15 -9.17 -6.49
C SER A 416 1.26 -9.86 -7.53
N ALA A 417 1.81 -10.21 -8.70
CA ALA A 417 1.10 -10.97 -9.73
C ALA A 417 0.70 -12.38 -9.25
N CYS A 418 1.49 -13.03 -8.39
CA CYS A 418 1.14 -14.34 -7.83
C CYS A 418 -0.13 -14.28 -6.97
N GLY A 419 -0.29 -13.23 -6.14
CA GLY A 419 -1.50 -13.04 -5.35
C GLY A 419 -2.75 -12.86 -6.22
N ILE A 420 -2.66 -12.00 -7.24
CA ILE A 420 -3.76 -11.80 -8.21
C ILE A 420 -4.08 -13.11 -8.94
N ALA A 421 -3.05 -13.82 -9.42
CA ALA A 421 -3.21 -15.07 -10.13
C ALA A 421 -3.86 -16.17 -9.26
N ALA A 422 -3.58 -16.19 -7.95
CA ALA A 422 -4.23 -17.13 -7.03
C ALA A 422 -5.74 -16.91 -6.99
N ILE A 423 -6.20 -15.66 -6.86
CA ILE A 423 -7.63 -15.33 -6.86
C ILE A 423 -8.26 -15.62 -8.23
N VAL A 424 -7.59 -15.24 -9.33
CA VAL A 424 -8.06 -15.53 -10.70
C VAL A 424 -8.25 -17.03 -10.92
N SER A 425 -7.29 -17.85 -10.47
CA SER A 425 -7.34 -19.31 -10.61
C SER A 425 -8.43 -19.91 -9.73
N LYS A 426 -8.52 -19.47 -8.47
CA LYS A 426 -9.54 -19.91 -7.52
C LYS A 426 -10.96 -19.66 -8.05
N MET A 427 -11.19 -18.49 -8.62
CA MET A 427 -12.51 -18.05 -9.06
C MET A 427 -12.84 -18.43 -10.51
N GLY A 428 -11.89 -19.02 -11.25
CA GLY A 428 -12.09 -19.39 -12.64
C GLY A 428 -12.23 -18.19 -13.60
N TYR A 429 -11.67 -17.02 -13.26
CA TYR A 429 -11.82 -15.80 -14.05
C TYR A 429 -10.96 -15.74 -15.33
N LEU A 430 -10.08 -16.72 -15.54
CA LEU A 430 -9.10 -16.66 -16.63
C LEU A 430 -9.73 -16.74 -18.03
N ASP A 431 -10.77 -17.57 -18.19
CA ASP A 431 -11.38 -17.83 -19.50
C ASP A 431 -12.27 -16.68 -19.96
N GLU A 432 -13.10 -16.12 -19.07
CA GLU A 432 -13.93 -14.94 -19.37
C GLU A 432 -13.12 -13.62 -19.35
N GLY A 433 -12.00 -13.63 -18.64
CA GLY A 433 -11.20 -12.45 -18.35
C GLY A 433 -11.80 -11.60 -17.23
N CYS A 434 -10.95 -10.85 -16.55
CA CYS A 434 -11.38 -9.94 -15.50
C CYS A 434 -10.50 -8.69 -15.44
N SER A 435 -11.08 -7.61 -14.93
CA SER A 435 -10.33 -6.42 -14.55
C SER A 435 -9.97 -6.48 -13.06
N VAL A 436 -8.81 -5.90 -12.74
CA VAL A 436 -8.28 -5.80 -11.38
C VAL A 436 -8.05 -4.32 -11.08
N GLY A 437 -8.85 -3.75 -10.17
CA GLY A 437 -8.64 -2.40 -9.69
C GLY A 437 -7.45 -2.37 -8.73
N ALA A 438 -6.37 -1.69 -9.10
CA ALA A 438 -5.16 -1.58 -8.29
C ALA A 438 -4.94 -0.14 -7.81
N ASP A 439 -4.70 0.03 -6.52
CA ASP A 439 -4.31 1.30 -5.91
C ASP A 439 -3.05 1.13 -5.04
N GLY A 440 -2.50 2.23 -4.55
CA GLY A 440 -1.33 2.28 -3.71
C GLY A 440 -0.10 2.87 -4.41
N SER A 441 0.82 3.40 -3.60
CA SER A 441 1.96 4.17 -4.09
C SER A 441 2.91 3.37 -4.99
N LEU A 442 3.05 2.06 -4.81
CA LEU A 442 3.88 1.23 -5.68
C LEU A 442 3.25 1.12 -7.06
N TYR A 443 1.98 0.71 -7.12
CA TYR A 443 1.29 0.56 -8.40
C TYR A 443 1.19 1.88 -9.17
N ASN A 444 0.91 2.98 -8.45
CA ASN A 444 0.66 4.27 -9.06
C ASN A 444 1.92 5.06 -9.44
N LYS A 445 3.05 4.84 -8.75
CA LYS A 445 4.22 5.73 -8.86
C LYS A 445 5.54 5.03 -9.10
N TYR A 446 5.65 3.73 -8.82
CA TYR A 446 6.91 3.02 -9.01
C TYR A 446 7.13 2.73 -10.52
N PRO A 447 8.27 3.13 -11.13
CA PRO A 447 8.47 3.04 -12.57
C PRO A 447 8.29 1.62 -13.11
N GLY A 448 7.38 1.44 -14.07
CA GLY A 448 7.12 0.16 -14.73
C GLY A 448 6.52 -0.93 -13.83
N PHE A 449 6.03 -0.60 -12.63
CA PHE A 449 5.49 -1.61 -11.71
C PHE A 449 4.22 -2.28 -12.26
N ALA A 450 3.27 -1.50 -12.77
CA ALA A 450 2.04 -2.00 -13.37
C ALA A 450 2.33 -2.94 -14.57
N ASP A 451 3.24 -2.53 -15.46
CA ASP A 451 3.66 -3.35 -16.60
C ASP A 451 4.27 -4.69 -16.15
N ARG A 452 5.10 -4.68 -15.11
CA ARG A 452 5.71 -5.90 -14.56
C ARG A 452 4.72 -6.83 -13.87
N VAL A 453 3.68 -6.27 -13.25
CA VAL A 453 2.57 -7.09 -12.72
C VAL A 453 1.87 -7.80 -13.89
N HIS A 454 1.58 -7.06 -14.97
CA HIS A 454 0.94 -7.62 -16.16
C HIS A 454 1.83 -8.68 -16.86
N GLU A 455 3.14 -8.41 -17.00
CA GLU A 455 4.12 -9.39 -17.48
C GLU A 455 4.15 -10.64 -16.57
N GLY A 456 4.10 -10.45 -15.24
CA GLY A 456 4.02 -11.55 -14.28
C GLY A 456 2.79 -12.44 -14.49
N LEU A 457 1.63 -11.84 -14.74
CA LEU A 457 0.38 -12.57 -15.03
C LEU A 457 0.48 -13.37 -16.35
N GLN A 458 1.08 -12.79 -17.39
CA GLN A 458 1.35 -13.50 -18.65
C GLN A 458 2.36 -14.64 -18.48
N ASP A 459 3.39 -14.46 -17.67
CA ASP A 459 4.37 -15.52 -17.38
C ASP A 459 3.74 -16.71 -16.63
N ILE A 460 2.77 -16.43 -15.74
CA ILE A 460 2.05 -17.45 -14.97
C ILE A 460 1.10 -18.24 -15.88
N PHE A 461 0.22 -17.53 -16.61
CA PHE A 461 -0.90 -18.10 -17.37
C PHE A 461 -0.64 -18.28 -18.88
N GLY A 462 0.52 -17.88 -19.38
CA GLY A 462 0.79 -17.78 -20.82
C GLY A 462 -0.05 -16.70 -21.49
N GLU A 463 -0.41 -16.92 -22.74
CA GLU A 463 -1.20 -15.99 -23.56
C GLU A 463 -2.53 -15.58 -22.90
N LYS A 464 -3.18 -16.49 -22.14
CA LYS A 464 -4.42 -16.20 -21.42
C LYS A 464 -4.25 -15.15 -20.32
N GLY A 465 -3.03 -14.94 -19.81
CA GLY A 465 -2.75 -13.90 -18.81
C GLY A 465 -3.10 -12.49 -19.31
N LYS A 466 -3.14 -12.26 -20.63
CA LYS A 466 -3.60 -11.00 -21.24
C LYS A 466 -5.07 -10.67 -20.93
N ASN A 467 -5.87 -11.67 -20.57
CA ASN A 467 -7.27 -11.50 -20.17
C ASN A 467 -7.42 -10.92 -18.76
N VAL A 468 -6.35 -10.89 -17.97
CA VAL A 468 -6.32 -10.28 -16.64
C VAL A 468 -5.73 -8.87 -16.76
N VAL A 469 -6.59 -7.86 -16.69
CA VAL A 469 -6.22 -6.46 -16.94
C VAL A 469 -6.18 -5.69 -15.62
N THR A 470 -4.99 -5.30 -15.17
CA THR A 470 -4.82 -4.42 -14.01
C THR A 470 -4.91 -2.96 -14.45
N TYR A 471 -5.57 -2.11 -13.66
CA TYR A 471 -5.70 -0.68 -13.94
C TYR A 471 -5.80 0.13 -12.64
N HIS A 472 -5.65 1.46 -12.72
CA HIS A 472 -5.78 2.32 -11.54
C HIS A 472 -7.22 2.28 -11.00
N ALA A 473 -7.37 1.92 -9.74
CA ALA A 473 -8.67 1.80 -9.12
C ALA A 473 -9.32 3.16 -8.85
N GLU A 474 -10.64 3.13 -8.65
CA GLU A 474 -11.40 4.26 -8.13
C GLU A 474 -11.12 4.48 -6.64
N ASP A 475 -11.55 5.64 -6.13
CA ASP A 475 -11.39 6.00 -4.71
C ASP A 475 -12.19 5.06 -3.78
N GLY A 476 -11.52 4.02 -3.30
CA GLY A 476 -12.14 2.99 -2.47
C GLY A 476 -12.59 3.48 -1.10
N SER A 477 -11.77 4.26 -0.41
CA SER A 477 -12.04 4.63 0.98
C SER A 477 -13.06 5.78 1.12
N GLY A 478 -13.23 6.59 0.08
CA GLY A 478 -14.31 7.59 0.00
C GLY A 478 -15.55 7.03 -0.70
N VAL A 479 -15.49 6.96 -2.03
CA VAL A 479 -16.62 6.59 -2.90
C VAL A 479 -17.10 5.17 -2.63
N GLY A 480 -16.18 4.21 -2.51
CA GLY A 480 -16.52 2.82 -2.21
C GLY A 480 -17.28 2.66 -0.90
N SER A 481 -16.88 3.42 0.13
CA SER A 481 -17.56 3.44 1.43
C SER A 481 -18.99 3.95 1.35
N ALA A 482 -19.20 5.03 0.59
CA ALA A 482 -20.53 5.57 0.33
C ALA A 482 -21.42 4.59 -0.46
N ILE A 483 -20.88 3.93 -1.50
CA ILE A 483 -21.63 2.92 -2.27
C ILE A 483 -21.99 1.73 -1.38
N ILE A 484 -21.08 1.25 -0.53
CA ILE A 484 -21.37 0.16 0.41
C ILE A 484 -22.46 0.57 1.41
N ALA A 485 -22.45 1.82 1.89
CA ALA A 485 -23.53 2.33 2.72
C ALA A 485 -24.88 2.33 1.97
N ALA A 486 -24.90 2.72 0.69
CA ALA A 486 -26.08 2.65 -0.18
C ALA A 486 -26.59 1.23 -0.37
N MET A 487 -25.71 0.29 -0.75
CA MET A 487 -26.03 -1.13 -0.91
C MET A 487 -26.58 -1.73 0.39
N THR A 488 -25.94 -1.42 1.52
CA THR A 488 -26.35 -1.91 2.84
C THR A 488 -27.73 -1.38 3.23
N LYS A 489 -28.00 -0.11 2.97
CA LYS A 489 -29.31 0.51 3.19
C LYS A 489 -30.39 -0.17 2.36
N LEU A 490 -30.17 -0.29 1.04
CA LEU A 490 -31.12 -0.93 0.12
C LEU A 490 -31.40 -2.39 0.52
N ARG A 491 -30.36 -3.15 0.88
CA ARG A 491 -30.47 -4.53 1.38
C ARG A 491 -31.34 -4.60 2.64
N LYS A 492 -31.08 -3.74 3.63
CA LYS A 492 -31.83 -3.72 4.90
C LYS A 492 -33.28 -3.27 4.70
N ASP A 493 -33.52 -2.27 3.86
CA ASP A 493 -34.86 -1.78 3.52
C ASP A 493 -35.68 -2.87 2.79
N ALA A 494 -35.02 -3.77 2.04
CA ALA A 494 -35.62 -4.96 1.42
C ALA A 494 -35.82 -6.15 2.39
N GLY A 495 -35.42 -6.03 3.65
CA GLY A 495 -35.55 -7.10 4.65
C GLY A 495 -34.57 -8.27 4.50
N LEU A 496 -33.49 -8.09 3.72
CA LEU A 496 -32.52 -9.15 3.44
C LEU A 496 -31.38 -9.14 4.46
N PHE A 497 -31.14 -10.28 5.11
CA PHE A 497 -30.01 -10.51 6.04
C PHE A 497 -29.85 -9.41 7.11
N THR A 498 -30.97 -8.90 7.66
CA THR A 498 -30.97 -7.76 8.59
C THR A 498 -30.32 -8.06 9.94
N HIS A 499 -30.07 -9.33 10.25
CA HIS A 499 -29.38 -9.80 11.44
C HIS A 499 -27.84 -9.69 11.36
N VAL A 500 -27.28 -9.37 10.18
CA VAL A 500 -25.82 -9.28 9.90
C VAL A 500 -25.39 -8.04 9.12
#